data_AF-A0A0P9JYL0-F1
#
_entry.id   AF-A0A0P9JYL0-F1
#
_cell.length_a   1.000
_cell.length_b   1.000
_cell.length_c   1.000
_cell.angle_alpha   90.00
_cell.angle_beta   90.00
_cell.angle_gamma   90.00
#
_symmetry.space_group_name_H-M   'P 1'
#
loop_
_entity.id
_entity.type
_entity.pdbx_description
1 polymer ?
#
loop_
_entity_poly.entity_id
_entity_poly.type
_entity_poly.pdbx_seq_one_letter_code
_entity_poly.pdbx_strand_id
1 'polypeptide(L)'
;MSTTAQRKDLSDPQVIHDFAQFVGDEVHLDYLYVLTVADINATNPTLWNSWRASLLRQLYTETKRALRRGLENPVDREEQIRRTQTAALDILVRNGTDPDDVEQLWSALGDDYFLRHTAGDVAWHSDAILQQPADGGPLVLIKETTQREFEGGTQIFIYAPDQHDFFAVTVAAMDQLNLNIHDARIITSSSKFTLDTYIVLDHEGGSIGNNPERIQDIREGLTEALRNPDDYPTIIKRRVPRQLKHFAFAPQVTIHNDAQRPVTVLELLAPDRPGLLARIGKIFLEFDLSLQNAKIATLGERVEDVFFITDANNHPLSDPQLCRQLQDAIVKQLSVNSEPGNDLRISI
;
A
#
# COMPACT_ATOMS: atom_id res chain seq x y z
N MET A 1 -2.03 -8.18 -18.04
CA MET A 1 -0.92 -8.30 -17.07
C MET A 1 -0.66 -7.01 -16.32
N SER A 2 -0.29 -5.91 -16.99
CA SER A 2 0.02 -4.62 -16.35
C SER A 2 -1.08 -4.11 -15.41
N THR A 3 -2.34 -4.11 -15.86
CA THR A 3 -3.49 -3.71 -15.02
C THR A 3 -3.64 -4.58 -13.78
N THR A 4 -3.55 -5.91 -13.91
CA THR A 4 -3.63 -6.84 -12.78
C THR A 4 -2.51 -6.60 -11.78
N ALA A 5 -1.27 -6.48 -12.25
CA ALA A 5 -0.10 -6.27 -11.40
C ALA A 5 -0.18 -4.97 -10.59
N GLN A 6 -0.76 -3.91 -11.17
CA GLN A 6 -0.82 -2.59 -10.55
C GLN A 6 -2.10 -2.34 -9.73
N ARG A 7 -3.23 -2.92 -10.13
CA ARG A 7 -4.55 -2.61 -9.53
C ARG A 7 -5.13 -3.70 -8.64
N LYS A 8 -4.55 -4.90 -8.62
CA LYS A 8 -5.02 -6.01 -7.78
C LYS A 8 -4.02 -6.27 -6.64
N ASP A 9 -4.50 -6.93 -5.61
CA ASP A 9 -3.65 -7.35 -4.49
C ASP A 9 -2.96 -8.67 -4.84
N LEU A 10 -1.66 -8.61 -5.10
CA LEU A 10 -0.88 -9.78 -5.50
C LEU A 10 -0.55 -10.72 -4.33
N SER A 11 -0.85 -10.32 -3.09
CA SER A 11 -0.75 -11.23 -1.93
C SER A 11 -1.93 -12.19 -1.83
N ASP A 12 -3.04 -11.90 -2.51
CA ASP A 12 -4.25 -12.71 -2.50
C ASP A 12 -4.12 -13.91 -3.47
N PRO A 13 -4.19 -15.16 -2.97
CA PRO A 13 -4.15 -16.36 -3.80
C PRO A 13 -5.26 -16.41 -4.85
N GLN A 14 -6.43 -15.83 -4.57
CA GLN A 14 -7.55 -15.82 -5.52
C GLN A 14 -7.25 -14.92 -6.71
N VAL A 15 -6.64 -13.74 -6.49
CA VAL A 15 -6.19 -12.86 -7.58
C VAL A 15 -5.20 -13.59 -8.49
N ILE A 16 -4.27 -14.34 -7.90
CA ILE A 16 -3.31 -15.16 -8.66
C ILE A 16 -4.02 -16.27 -9.42
N HIS A 17 -4.98 -16.96 -8.78
CA HIS A 17 -5.75 -18.03 -9.40
C HIS A 17 -6.57 -17.54 -10.60
N ASP A 18 -7.33 -16.46 -10.45
CA ASP A 18 -8.16 -15.88 -11.51
C ASP A 18 -7.31 -15.45 -12.71
N PHE A 19 -6.15 -14.83 -12.42
CA PHE A 19 -5.22 -14.45 -13.47
C PHE A 19 -4.60 -15.67 -14.16
N ALA A 20 -4.24 -16.71 -13.41
CA ALA A 20 -3.74 -17.96 -13.97
C ALA A 20 -4.78 -18.66 -14.86
N GLN A 21 -6.05 -18.67 -14.45
CA GLN A 21 -7.15 -19.20 -15.24
C GLN A 21 -7.36 -18.40 -16.53
N PHE A 22 -7.26 -17.06 -16.46
CA PHE A 22 -7.34 -16.20 -17.64
C PHE A 22 -6.19 -16.44 -18.63
N VAL A 23 -4.96 -16.62 -18.13
CA VAL A 23 -3.77 -16.82 -18.97
C VAL A 23 -3.69 -18.24 -19.54
N GLY A 24 -4.19 -19.24 -18.82
CA GLY A 24 -4.30 -20.62 -19.27
C GLY A 24 -3.05 -21.47 -19.06
N ASP A 25 -1.91 -21.11 -19.67
CA ASP A 25 -0.67 -21.90 -19.60
C ASP A 25 0.62 -21.07 -19.48
N GLU A 26 1.72 -21.78 -19.15
CA GLU A 26 3.03 -21.17 -18.88
C GLU A 26 3.64 -20.49 -20.13
N VAL A 27 3.34 -20.97 -21.35
CA VAL A 27 3.86 -20.38 -22.59
C VAL A 27 3.18 -19.04 -22.86
N HIS A 28 1.85 -18.98 -22.71
CA HIS A 28 1.12 -17.72 -22.82
C HIS A 28 1.55 -16.72 -21.73
N LEU A 29 1.81 -17.18 -20.51
CA LEU A 29 2.32 -16.34 -19.44
C LEU A 29 3.69 -15.73 -19.78
N ASP A 30 4.61 -16.54 -20.30
CA ASP A 30 5.95 -16.09 -20.71
C ASP A 30 5.87 -15.02 -21.81
N TYR A 31 5.05 -15.25 -22.84
CA TYR A 31 4.85 -14.27 -23.92
C TYR A 31 4.16 -12.99 -23.44
N LEU A 32 3.14 -13.11 -22.60
CA LEU A 32 2.44 -11.95 -22.05
C LEU A 32 3.37 -11.09 -21.19
N TYR A 33 4.26 -11.71 -20.41
CA TYR A 33 5.27 -10.99 -19.63
C TYR A 33 6.24 -10.23 -20.53
N VAL A 34 6.89 -10.92 -21.48
CA VAL A 34 7.87 -10.29 -22.38
C VAL A 34 7.24 -9.17 -23.20
N LEU A 35 6.04 -9.38 -23.74
CA LEU A 35 5.30 -8.35 -24.48
C LEU A 35 4.99 -7.13 -23.61
N THR A 36 4.54 -7.35 -22.37
CA THR A 36 4.23 -6.26 -21.44
C THR A 36 5.48 -5.43 -21.11
N VAL A 37 6.62 -6.11 -20.87
CA VAL A 37 7.90 -5.42 -20.60
C VAL A 37 8.37 -4.64 -21.83
N ALA A 38 8.28 -5.23 -23.02
CA ALA A 38 8.66 -4.56 -24.26
C ALA A 38 7.80 -3.32 -24.53
N ASP A 39 6.48 -3.41 -24.33
CA ASP A 39 5.53 -2.31 -24.54
C ASP A 39 5.76 -1.14 -23.57
N ILE A 40 5.95 -1.42 -22.26
CA ILE A 40 6.23 -0.37 -21.27
C ILE A 40 7.54 0.36 -21.60
N ASN A 41 8.59 -0.38 -21.93
CA ASN A 41 9.89 0.21 -22.27
C ASN A 41 9.85 0.99 -23.60
N ALA A 42 9.04 0.55 -24.57
CA ALA A 42 8.91 1.21 -25.86
C ALA A 42 8.07 2.50 -25.81
N THR A 43 7.07 2.56 -24.93
CA THR A 43 6.15 3.71 -24.83
C THR A 43 6.73 4.85 -24.02
N ASN A 44 7.30 4.57 -22.84
CA ASN A 44 8.03 5.54 -22.05
C ASN A 44 8.98 4.84 -21.05
N PRO A 45 10.30 4.93 -21.24
CA PRO A 45 11.29 4.28 -20.37
C PRO A 45 11.19 4.68 -18.90
N THR A 46 10.71 5.89 -18.58
CA THR A 46 10.56 6.35 -17.18
C THR A 46 9.42 5.63 -16.46
N LEU A 47 8.56 4.91 -17.18
CA LEU A 47 7.50 4.08 -16.61
C LEU A 47 8.01 2.75 -16.08
N TRP A 48 9.21 2.35 -16.49
CA TRP A 48 9.85 1.13 -16.02
C TRP A 48 10.80 1.46 -14.86
N ASN A 49 10.26 1.42 -13.64
CA ASN A 49 11.04 1.54 -12.41
C ASN A 49 11.14 0.19 -11.68
N SER A 50 12.00 0.14 -10.66
CA SER A 50 12.23 -1.04 -9.82
C SER A 50 10.93 -1.64 -9.29
N TRP A 51 10.04 -0.78 -8.79
CA TRP A 51 8.73 -1.16 -8.27
C TRP A 51 7.81 -1.81 -9.29
N ARG A 52 7.62 -1.22 -10.48
CA ARG A 52 6.77 -1.84 -11.52
C ARG A 52 7.34 -3.14 -12.04
N ALA A 53 8.67 -3.20 -12.17
CA ALA A 53 9.34 -4.44 -12.52
C ALA A 53 9.07 -5.53 -11.48
N SER A 54 9.08 -5.16 -10.19
CA SER A 54 8.88 -6.09 -9.09
C SER A 54 7.44 -6.61 -9.01
N LEU A 55 6.43 -5.74 -9.15
CA LEU A 55 5.01 -6.14 -9.26
C LEU A 55 4.75 -7.11 -10.42
N LEU A 56 5.28 -6.82 -11.61
CA LEU A 56 5.13 -7.70 -12.77
C LEU A 56 5.83 -9.05 -12.55
N ARG A 57 7.00 -9.03 -11.93
CA ARG A 57 7.76 -10.25 -11.60
C ARG A 57 7.05 -11.08 -10.53
N GLN A 58 6.44 -10.44 -9.53
CA GLN A 58 5.64 -11.10 -8.51
C GLN A 58 4.44 -11.80 -9.14
N LEU A 59 3.62 -11.06 -9.91
CA LEU A 59 2.47 -11.64 -10.60
C LEU A 59 2.90 -12.81 -11.49
N TYR A 60 3.97 -12.64 -12.28
CA TYR A 60 4.51 -13.69 -13.13
C TYR A 60 4.91 -14.94 -12.32
N THR A 61 5.67 -14.76 -11.24
CA THR A 61 6.22 -15.87 -10.46
C THR A 61 5.12 -16.65 -9.75
N GLU A 62 4.17 -15.96 -9.11
CA GLU A 62 3.06 -16.61 -8.41
C GLU A 62 2.11 -17.29 -9.39
N THR A 63 1.81 -16.67 -10.53
CA THR A 63 0.98 -17.28 -11.58
C THR A 63 1.64 -18.54 -12.13
N LYS A 64 2.94 -18.51 -12.38
CA LYS A 64 3.72 -19.66 -12.85
C LYS A 64 3.71 -20.80 -11.83
N ARG A 65 3.83 -20.51 -10.53
CA ARG A 65 3.68 -21.51 -9.47
C ARG A 65 2.27 -22.12 -9.46
N ALA A 66 1.23 -21.29 -9.58
CA ALA A 66 -0.16 -21.75 -9.61
C ALA A 66 -0.44 -22.67 -10.81
N LEU A 67 0.01 -22.29 -12.01
CA LEU A 67 -0.14 -23.10 -13.22
C LEU A 67 0.58 -24.46 -13.11
N ARG A 68 1.79 -24.49 -12.53
CA ARG A 68 2.56 -25.73 -12.32
C ARG A 68 1.93 -26.67 -11.30
N ARG A 69 1.29 -26.12 -10.27
CA ARG A 69 0.56 -26.91 -9.27
C ARG A 69 -0.73 -27.51 -9.83
N GLY A 70 -1.29 -26.88 -10.87
CA GLY A 70 -2.62 -27.18 -11.39
C GLY A 70 -3.68 -26.31 -10.72
N LEU A 71 -4.62 -25.80 -11.52
CA LEU A 71 -5.66 -24.87 -11.08
C LEU A 71 -6.78 -25.55 -10.27
N GLU A 72 -6.88 -26.88 -10.32
CA GLU A 72 -7.88 -27.65 -9.56
C GLU A 72 -7.61 -27.70 -8.05
N ASN A 73 -6.43 -27.25 -7.62
CA ASN A 73 -6.03 -27.23 -6.21
C ASN A 73 -5.69 -25.79 -5.79
N PRO A 74 -6.69 -24.93 -5.48
CA PRO A 74 -6.43 -23.57 -5.01
C PRO A 74 -5.60 -23.59 -3.71
N VAL A 75 -4.79 -22.55 -3.44
CA VAL A 75 -4.07 -22.49 -2.15
C VAL A 75 -5.17 -22.26 -1.12
N ASP A 76 -5.31 -23.17 -0.16
CA ASP A 76 -6.16 -22.92 1.00
C ASP A 76 -5.54 -21.78 1.82
N ARG A 77 -6.34 -20.75 2.11
CA ARG A 77 -5.94 -19.59 2.91
C ARG A 77 -5.37 -20.02 4.26
N GLU A 78 -5.99 -21.02 4.90
CA GLU A 78 -5.54 -21.57 6.18
C GLU A 78 -4.19 -22.28 6.06
N GLU A 79 -3.97 -23.01 4.96
CA GLU A 79 -2.71 -23.69 4.69
C GLU A 79 -1.58 -22.68 4.44
N GLN A 80 -1.85 -21.57 3.76
CA GLN A 80 -0.87 -20.50 3.57
C GLN A 80 -0.49 -19.83 4.89
N ILE A 81 -1.48 -19.49 5.71
CA ILE A 81 -1.24 -18.93 7.05
C ILE A 81 -0.33 -19.87 7.85
N ARG A 82 -0.69 -21.16 7.90
CA ARG A 82 0.08 -22.17 8.64
C ARG A 82 1.51 -22.29 8.12
N ARG A 83 1.70 -22.29 6.80
CA ARG A 83 3.03 -22.34 6.18
C ARG A 83 3.87 -21.12 6.54
N THR A 84 3.30 -19.92 6.45
CA THR A 84 3.99 -18.67 6.82
C THR A 84 4.38 -18.70 8.29
N GLN A 85 3.45 -19.08 9.17
CA GLN A 85 3.69 -19.20 10.61
C GLN A 85 4.80 -20.22 10.92
N THR A 86 4.72 -21.45 10.39
CA THR A 86 5.74 -22.49 10.64
C THR A 86 7.11 -22.03 10.16
N ALA A 87 7.21 -21.48 8.95
CA ALA A 87 8.49 -21.01 8.42
C ALA A 87 9.05 -19.79 9.19
N ALA A 88 8.19 -18.89 9.67
CA ALA A 88 8.61 -17.75 10.47
C ALA A 88 9.07 -18.18 11.86
N LEU A 89 8.36 -19.13 12.48
CA LEU A 89 8.72 -19.69 13.79
C LEU A 89 10.07 -20.39 13.72
N ASP A 90 10.32 -21.17 12.66
CA ASP A 90 11.63 -21.79 12.42
C ASP A 90 12.78 -20.76 12.36
N ILE A 91 12.55 -19.58 11.78
CA ILE A 91 13.55 -18.50 11.73
C ILE A 91 13.77 -17.91 13.12
N LEU A 92 12.69 -17.61 13.85
CA LEU A 92 12.72 -17.01 15.18
C LEU A 92 13.42 -17.91 16.21
N VAL A 93 13.05 -19.20 16.25
CA VAL A 93 13.64 -20.18 17.16
C VAL A 93 15.13 -20.37 16.90
N ARG A 94 15.56 -20.36 15.63
CA ARG A 94 17.00 -20.41 15.28
C ARG A 94 17.77 -19.18 15.75
N ASN A 95 17.10 -18.03 15.85
CA ASN A 95 17.66 -16.79 16.35
C ASN A 95 17.59 -16.67 17.89
N GLY A 96 17.00 -17.66 18.56
CA GLY A 96 16.94 -17.75 20.02
C GLY A 96 15.70 -17.11 20.66
N THR A 97 14.67 -16.76 19.87
CA THR A 97 13.39 -16.28 20.39
C THR A 97 12.59 -17.45 20.99
N ASP A 98 11.94 -17.22 22.13
CA ASP A 98 11.07 -18.20 22.78
C ASP A 98 9.79 -18.44 21.96
N PRO A 99 9.47 -19.70 21.57
CA PRO A 99 8.22 -20.01 20.87
C PRO A 99 6.96 -19.52 21.58
N ASP A 100 6.91 -19.58 22.92
CA ASP A 100 5.70 -19.25 23.68
C ASP A 100 5.38 -17.75 23.57
N ASP A 101 6.41 -16.89 23.61
CA ASP A 101 6.28 -15.44 23.41
C ASP A 101 5.79 -15.11 21.98
N VAL A 102 6.28 -15.85 20.99
CA VAL A 102 5.88 -15.69 19.58
C VAL A 102 4.42 -16.07 19.36
N GLU A 103 3.98 -17.20 19.90
CA GLU A 103 2.59 -17.64 19.81
C GLU A 103 1.64 -16.66 20.51
N GLN A 104 2.04 -16.16 21.67
CA GLN A 104 1.28 -15.14 22.38
C GLN A 104 1.12 -13.86 21.55
N LEU A 105 2.22 -13.35 20.96
CA LEU A 105 2.17 -12.20 20.06
C LEU A 105 1.23 -12.46 18.87
N TRP A 106 1.40 -13.59 18.19
CA TRP A 106 0.65 -13.90 16.97
C TRP A 106 -0.85 -14.06 17.20
N SER A 107 -1.26 -14.52 18.38
CA SER A 107 -2.67 -14.59 18.77
C SER A 107 -3.39 -13.23 18.74
N ALA A 108 -2.63 -12.14 18.88
CA ALA A 108 -3.13 -10.76 18.83
C ALA A 108 -3.10 -10.16 17.42
N LEU A 109 -2.22 -10.60 16.52
CA LEU A 109 -2.00 -9.92 15.22
C LEU A 109 -3.10 -10.20 14.18
N GLY A 110 -3.78 -11.34 14.29
CA GLY A 110 -4.82 -11.77 13.35
C GLY A 110 -4.28 -12.42 12.07
N ASP A 111 -5.15 -13.17 11.38
CA ASP A 111 -4.77 -14.04 10.26
C ASP A 111 -4.30 -13.31 9.01
N ASP A 112 -4.88 -12.13 8.72
CA ASP A 112 -4.56 -11.33 7.54
C ASP A 112 -3.09 -10.89 7.52
N TYR A 113 -2.47 -10.76 8.69
CA TYR A 113 -1.05 -10.47 8.82
C TYR A 113 -0.16 -11.51 8.12
N PHE A 114 -0.48 -12.80 8.26
CA PHE A 114 0.31 -13.91 7.70
C PHE A 114 0.07 -14.14 6.21
N LEU A 115 -1.03 -13.64 5.67
CA LEU A 115 -1.33 -13.71 4.24
C LEU A 115 -0.61 -12.62 3.45
N ARG A 116 -0.46 -11.45 4.06
CA ARG A 116 0.08 -10.25 3.40
C ARG A 116 1.59 -10.09 3.57
N HIS A 117 2.25 -10.95 4.34
CA HIS A 117 3.67 -10.89 4.65
C HIS A 117 4.36 -12.23 4.39
N THR A 118 5.64 -12.17 4.03
CA THR A 118 6.45 -13.39 3.91
C THR A 118 6.88 -13.88 5.29
N ALA A 119 7.24 -15.16 5.39
CA ALA A 119 7.76 -15.74 6.63
C ALA A 119 8.99 -14.97 7.18
N GLY A 120 9.84 -14.45 6.30
CA GLY A 120 10.99 -13.63 6.69
C GLY A 120 10.59 -12.26 7.25
N ASP A 121 9.55 -11.62 6.69
CA ASP A 121 9.00 -10.38 7.25
C ASP A 121 8.34 -10.64 8.60
N VAL A 122 7.52 -11.68 8.69
CA VAL A 122 6.85 -12.07 9.93
C VAL A 122 7.87 -12.31 11.04
N ALA A 123 8.94 -13.06 10.76
CA ALA A 123 10.01 -13.28 11.72
C ALA A 123 10.71 -11.95 12.11
N TRP A 124 11.06 -11.12 11.13
CA TRP A 124 11.73 -9.84 11.39
C TRP A 124 10.90 -8.88 12.23
N HIS A 125 9.60 -8.73 11.92
CA HIS A 125 8.71 -7.89 12.70
C HIS A 125 8.49 -8.45 14.10
N SER A 126 8.27 -9.77 14.23
CA SER A 126 7.99 -10.41 15.53
C SER A 126 9.17 -10.26 16.47
N ASP A 127 10.39 -10.50 15.99
CA ASP A 127 11.61 -10.33 16.79
C ASP A 127 11.74 -8.88 17.32
N ALA A 128 11.51 -7.89 16.45
CA ALA A 128 11.58 -6.49 16.85
C ALA A 128 10.49 -6.07 17.84
N ILE A 129 9.26 -6.58 17.69
CA ILE A 129 8.15 -6.30 18.61
C ILE A 129 8.44 -6.92 19.99
N LEU A 130 8.95 -8.16 20.03
CA LEU A 130 9.27 -8.84 21.30
C LEU A 130 10.45 -8.19 22.04
N GLN A 131 11.39 -7.59 21.32
CA GLN A 131 12.50 -6.83 21.91
C GLN A 131 12.10 -5.43 22.38
N GLN A 132 10.89 -4.96 22.03
CA GLN A 132 10.43 -3.63 22.39
C GLN A 132 10.02 -3.59 23.88
N PRO A 133 10.43 -2.57 24.64
CA PRO A 133 9.94 -2.36 26.00
C PRO A 133 8.41 -2.20 26.02
N ALA A 134 7.74 -2.63 27.09
CA ALA A 134 6.28 -2.50 27.25
C ALA A 134 5.78 -1.03 27.20
N ASP A 135 6.62 -0.06 27.57
CA ASP A 135 6.37 1.38 27.46
C ASP A 135 6.97 2.01 26.17
N GLY A 136 7.50 1.17 25.27
CA GLY A 136 8.11 1.61 24.04
C GLY A 136 7.05 2.22 23.13
N GLY A 137 7.20 3.50 22.78
CA GLY A 137 6.36 4.17 21.80
C GLY A 137 6.38 3.52 20.40
N PRO A 138 5.96 4.21 19.34
CA PRO A 138 5.87 3.61 18.01
C PRO A 138 7.20 2.99 17.55
N LEU A 139 7.12 1.77 17.01
CA LEU A 139 8.25 1.03 16.44
C LEU A 139 8.27 1.23 14.93
N VAL A 140 9.40 1.71 14.40
CA VAL A 140 9.61 1.91 12.97
C VAL A 140 10.82 1.10 12.52
N LEU A 141 10.56 0.09 11.68
CA LEU A 141 11.56 -0.74 11.06
C LEU A 141 11.71 -0.37 9.60
N ILE A 142 12.95 -0.32 9.12
CA ILE A 142 13.27 0.03 7.74
C ILE A 142 14.27 -0.98 7.22
N LYS A 143 13.98 -1.57 6.07
CA LYS A 143 14.91 -2.43 5.36
C LYS A 143 14.79 -2.23 3.86
N GLU A 144 15.88 -2.41 3.14
CA GLU A 144 15.76 -2.72 1.73
C GLU A 144 15.01 -4.03 1.58
N THR A 145 14.09 -4.09 0.64
CA THR A 145 13.43 -5.35 0.37
C THR A 145 14.42 -6.35 -0.21
N THR A 146 14.61 -7.45 0.50
CA THR A 146 15.41 -8.59 0.05
C THR A 146 14.59 -9.54 -0.81
N GLN A 147 13.30 -9.26 -1.01
CA GLN A 147 12.41 -10.07 -1.82
C GLN A 147 12.61 -9.74 -3.29
N ARG A 148 12.87 -10.77 -4.11
CA ARG A 148 12.91 -10.66 -5.58
C ARG A 148 11.65 -10.00 -6.16
N GLU A 149 10.53 -10.16 -5.45
CA GLU A 149 9.20 -9.64 -5.78
C GLU A 149 9.04 -8.14 -5.53
N PHE A 150 9.97 -7.50 -4.79
CA PHE A 150 9.97 -6.06 -4.53
C PHE A 150 11.30 -5.36 -4.87
N GLU A 151 12.24 -6.06 -5.53
CA GLU A 151 13.59 -5.58 -5.88
C GLU A 151 13.63 -4.09 -6.21
N GLY A 152 14.34 -3.33 -5.39
CA GLY A 152 14.58 -1.88 -5.57
C GLY A 152 13.56 -0.94 -4.93
N GLY A 153 12.72 -1.42 -4.02
CA GLY A 153 11.96 -0.61 -3.05
C GLY A 153 12.50 -0.71 -1.62
N THR A 154 12.18 0.29 -0.78
CA THR A 154 12.46 0.23 0.67
C THR A 154 11.17 -0.08 1.41
N GLN A 155 11.22 -1.08 2.28
CA GLN A 155 10.10 -1.44 3.14
C GLN A 155 10.21 -0.69 4.46
N ILE A 156 9.11 -0.03 4.85
CA ILE A 156 8.94 0.59 6.16
C ILE A 156 7.81 -0.14 6.86
N PHE A 157 8.11 -0.77 7.99
CA PHE A 157 7.13 -1.38 8.87
C PHE A 157 6.93 -0.53 10.11
N ILE A 158 5.68 -0.33 10.49
CA ILE A 158 5.29 0.48 11.64
C ILE A 158 4.38 -0.34 12.54
N TYR A 159 4.75 -0.44 13.82
CA TYR A 159 3.94 -1.03 14.87
C TYR A 159 3.69 0.00 15.97
N ALA A 160 2.44 0.34 16.19
CA ALA A 160 2.05 1.38 17.14
C ALA A 160 0.62 1.19 17.64
N PRO A 161 0.25 1.78 18.79
CA PRO A 161 -1.14 1.81 19.23
C PRO A 161 -2.02 2.41 18.14
N ASP A 162 -3.15 1.77 17.88
CA ASP A 162 -4.12 2.21 16.88
C ASP A 162 -4.70 3.57 17.29
N GLN A 163 -4.67 4.51 16.34
CA GLN A 163 -5.13 5.88 16.51
C GLN A 163 -5.95 6.26 15.29
N HIS A 164 -6.99 7.05 15.50
CA HIS A 164 -7.97 7.39 14.46
C HIS A 164 -7.28 7.96 13.19
N ASP A 165 -6.24 8.78 13.32
CA ASP A 165 -5.63 9.52 12.20
C ASP A 165 -4.34 8.85 11.63
N PHE A 166 -4.07 7.58 11.99
CA PHE A 166 -2.76 6.95 11.82
C PHE A 166 -2.20 7.00 10.39
N PHE A 167 -3.03 6.62 9.41
CA PHE A 167 -2.63 6.62 8.00
C PHE A 167 -2.35 8.05 7.50
N ALA A 168 -3.19 9.02 7.85
CA ALA A 168 -3.01 10.40 7.40
C ALA A 168 -1.72 11.02 7.93
N VAL A 169 -1.40 10.77 9.21
CA VAL A 169 -0.15 11.21 9.86
C VAL A 169 1.06 10.55 9.23
N THR A 170 1.03 9.23 9.05
CA THR A 170 2.14 8.47 8.49
C THR A 170 2.48 8.93 7.08
N VAL A 171 1.48 9.08 6.21
CA VAL A 171 1.71 9.53 4.84
C VAL A 171 2.17 10.98 4.78
N ALA A 172 1.66 11.85 5.66
CA ALA A 172 2.11 13.23 5.76
C ALA A 172 3.59 13.31 6.20
N ALA A 173 4.01 12.48 7.15
CA ALA A 173 5.40 12.39 7.58
C ALA A 173 6.31 11.84 6.46
N MET A 174 5.87 10.82 5.72
CA MET A 174 6.60 10.30 4.55
C MET A 174 6.78 11.37 3.46
N ASP A 175 5.75 12.17 3.17
CA ASP A 175 5.83 13.30 2.22
C ASP A 175 6.87 14.35 2.65
N GLN A 176 6.91 14.70 3.95
CA GLN A 176 7.93 15.62 4.49
C GLN A 176 9.35 15.06 4.40
N LEU A 177 9.49 13.74 4.54
CA LEU A 177 10.75 13.03 4.41
C LEU A 177 11.15 12.81 2.94
N ASN A 178 10.38 13.31 1.96
CA ASN A 178 10.56 13.14 0.52
C ASN A 178 10.54 11.66 0.09
N LEU A 179 9.62 10.88 0.67
CA LEU A 179 9.39 9.48 0.31
C LEU A 179 8.15 9.34 -0.55
N ASN A 180 8.28 8.63 -1.66
CA ASN A 180 7.18 8.29 -2.54
C ASN A 180 6.60 6.93 -2.13
N ILE A 181 5.34 6.91 -1.70
CA ILE A 181 4.64 5.68 -1.35
C ILE A 181 4.14 5.02 -2.62
N HIS A 182 4.37 3.71 -2.75
CA HIS A 182 3.90 2.90 -3.87
C HIS A 182 2.93 1.79 -3.46
N ASP A 183 3.11 1.26 -2.25
CA ASP A 183 2.25 0.25 -1.64
C ASP A 183 2.05 0.61 -0.17
N ALA A 184 0.83 0.45 0.34
CA ALA A 184 0.55 0.55 1.76
C ALA A 184 -0.39 -0.57 2.17
N ARG A 185 0.05 -1.43 3.09
CA ARG A 185 -0.75 -2.49 3.70
C ARG A 185 -1.03 -2.08 5.13
N ILE A 186 -2.29 -1.88 5.44
CA ILE A 186 -2.73 -1.38 6.74
C ILE A 186 -3.47 -2.52 7.41
N ILE A 187 -3.00 -2.94 8.58
CA ILE A 187 -3.58 -4.07 9.30
C ILE A 187 -3.84 -3.61 10.74
N THR A 188 -5.09 -3.37 11.04
CA THR A 188 -5.53 -3.12 12.42
C THR A 188 -5.70 -4.45 13.13
N SER A 189 -4.88 -4.69 14.15
CA SER A 189 -4.94 -5.88 14.98
C SER A 189 -6.08 -5.78 16.01
N SER A 190 -6.59 -6.93 16.46
CA SER A 190 -7.60 -7.01 17.52
C SER A 190 -7.12 -6.46 18.88
N SER A 191 -5.80 -6.24 19.05
CA SER A 191 -5.20 -5.75 20.30
C SER A 191 -5.09 -4.23 20.40
N LYS A 192 -5.76 -3.46 19.54
CA LYS A 192 -5.66 -1.98 19.43
C LYS A 192 -4.27 -1.50 19.01
N PHE A 193 -3.57 -2.29 18.22
CA PHE A 193 -2.34 -1.88 17.54
C PHE A 193 -2.56 -1.95 16.03
N THR A 194 -1.81 -1.13 15.29
CA THR A 194 -1.73 -1.23 13.84
C THR A 194 -0.38 -1.78 13.40
N LEU A 195 -0.40 -2.56 12.34
CA LEU A 195 0.73 -3.19 11.68
C LEU A 195 0.74 -2.72 10.23
N ASP A 196 1.40 -1.59 10.00
CA ASP A 196 1.42 -0.97 8.70
C ASP A 196 2.73 -1.28 7.99
N THR A 197 2.64 -1.76 6.75
CA THR A 197 3.79 -1.97 5.88
C THR A 197 3.66 -1.09 4.64
N TYR A 198 4.63 -0.21 4.45
CA TYR A 198 4.73 0.65 3.28
C TYR A 198 5.92 0.21 2.42
N ILE A 199 5.72 0.22 1.10
CA ILE A 199 6.83 0.17 0.14
C ILE A 199 7.01 1.57 -0.42
N VAL A 200 8.19 2.12 -0.19
CA VAL A 200 8.54 3.48 -0.58
C VAL A 200 9.76 3.51 -1.49
N LEU A 201 9.83 4.55 -2.31
CA LEU A 201 11.01 4.95 -3.07
C LEU A 201 11.47 6.33 -2.61
N ASP A 202 12.74 6.65 -2.82
CA ASP A 202 13.23 8.01 -2.67
C ASP A 202 12.64 8.91 -3.79
N HIS A 203 12.84 10.22 -3.68
CA HIS A 203 12.38 11.22 -4.64
C HIS A 203 12.89 11.00 -6.08
N GLU A 204 14.05 10.36 -6.25
CA GLU A 204 14.62 9.99 -7.55
C GLU A 204 14.03 8.68 -8.13
N GLY A 205 13.13 8.00 -7.39
CA GLY A 205 12.49 6.75 -7.82
C GLY A 205 13.34 5.49 -7.62
N GLY A 206 14.40 5.57 -6.82
CA GLY A 206 15.23 4.43 -6.40
C GLY A 206 14.93 3.98 -4.96
N SER A 207 15.60 2.92 -4.50
CA SER A 207 15.60 2.58 -3.07
C SER A 207 16.37 3.62 -2.26
N ILE A 208 16.10 3.70 -0.96
CA ILE A 208 16.86 4.56 -0.03
C ILE A 208 18.34 4.12 0.05
N GLY A 209 18.66 2.89 -0.34
CA GLY A 209 20.02 2.37 -0.29
C GLY A 209 20.50 2.02 1.11
N ASN A 210 21.76 1.59 1.20
CA ASN A 210 22.46 1.41 2.47
C ASN A 210 23.05 2.74 2.97
N ASN A 211 22.20 3.74 3.23
CA ASN A 211 22.58 5.00 3.85
C ASN A 211 22.08 5.05 5.32
N PRO A 212 22.94 4.71 6.31
CA PRO A 212 22.53 4.63 7.71
C PRO A 212 22.01 5.95 8.27
N GLU A 213 22.59 7.08 7.87
CA GLU A 213 22.16 8.42 8.32
C GLU A 213 20.73 8.70 7.82
N ARG A 214 20.49 8.52 6.52
CA ARG A 214 19.17 8.71 5.92
C ARG A 214 18.11 7.77 6.52
N ILE A 215 18.47 6.50 6.77
CA ILE A 215 17.57 5.53 7.41
C ILE A 215 17.25 5.98 8.84
N GLN A 216 18.24 6.49 9.58
CA GLN A 216 18.02 7.00 10.92
C GLN A 216 17.12 8.23 10.93
N ASP A 217 17.36 9.19 10.01
CA ASP A 217 16.53 10.39 9.86
C ASP A 217 15.05 10.03 9.58
N ILE A 218 14.82 9.05 8.70
CA ILE A 218 13.46 8.58 8.38
C ILE A 218 12.83 7.90 9.60
N ARG A 219 13.59 7.05 10.30
CA ARG A 219 13.11 6.36 11.49
C ARG A 219 12.71 7.35 12.59
N GLU A 220 13.57 8.32 12.86
CA GLU A 220 13.32 9.36 13.88
C GLU A 220 12.15 10.25 13.48
N GLY A 221 12.10 10.72 12.23
CA GLY A 221 11.01 11.55 11.73
C GLY A 221 9.64 10.87 11.79
N LEU A 222 9.56 9.58 11.42
CA LEU A 222 8.32 8.80 11.55
C LEU A 222 7.97 8.53 13.01
N THR A 223 8.95 8.17 13.84
CA THR A 223 8.71 7.91 15.27
C THR A 223 8.18 9.17 15.97
N GLU A 224 8.74 10.33 15.66
CA GLU A 224 8.31 11.62 16.20
C GLU A 224 6.89 11.98 15.75
N ALA A 225 6.58 11.79 14.46
CA ALA A 225 5.24 12.02 13.91
C ALA A 225 4.16 11.18 14.60
N LEU A 226 4.49 9.92 14.89
CA LEU A 226 3.58 8.99 15.53
C LEU A 226 3.43 9.22 17.04
N ARG A 227 4.41 9.89 17.68
CA ARG A 227 4.33 10.32 19.09
C ARG A 227 3.53 11.60 19.26
N ASN A 228 3.62 12.51 18.29
CA ASN A 228 2.92 13.80 18.28
C ASN A 228 2.01 13.95 17.05
N PRO A 229 0.93 13.16 16.93
CA PRO A 229 0.00 13.21 15.79
C PRO A 229 -0.59 14.61 15.55
N ASP A 230 -0.89 15.32 16.63
CA ASP A 230 -1.48 16.67 16.61
C ASP A 230 -0.55 17.72 15.99
N ASP A 231 0.78 17.51 16.08
CA ASP A 231 1.84 18.38 15.54
C ASP A 231 2.12 18.15 14.06
N TYR A 232 1.46 17.16 13.46
CA TYR A 232 1.34 17.01 12.03
C TYR A 232 -0.04 17.51 11.57
N PRO A 233 -0.46 18.75 11.94
CA PRO A 233 -1.75 19.26 11.52
C PRO A 233 -1.71 19.26 10.01
N THR A 234 -2.55 18.39 9.42
CA THR A 234 -3.01 18.41 8.03
C THR A 234 -2.14 19.31 7.14
N ILE A 235 -1.09 18.75 6.53
CA ILE A 235 -0.21 19.42 5.55
C ILE A 235 -1.00 19.72 4.25
N ILE A 236 -2.11 20.43 4.40
CA ILE A 236 -3.08 20.81 3.38
C ILE A 236 -2.83 22.27 2.96
N LYS A 237 -1.83 22.94 3.54
CA LYS A 237 -1.46 24.33 3.21
C LYS A 237 -0.21 24.47 2.33
N ARG A 238 0.34 23.39 1.76
CA ARG A 238 1.38 23.56 0.72
C ARG A 238 0.70 24.11 -0.54
N ARG A 239 1.04 25.35 -0.90
CA ARG A 239 0.48 26.06 -2.05
C ARG A 239 0.88 25.28 -3.32
N VAL A 240 -0.11 24.77 -4.05
CA VAL A 240 0.14 24.07 -5.33
C VAL A 240 0.95 25.01 -6.25
N PRO A 241 2.16 24.61 -6.70
CA PRO A 241 2.95 25.39 -7.63
C PRO A 241 2.11 25.83 -8.83
N ARG A 242 2.26 27.10 -9.25
CA ARG A 242 1.44 27.70 -10.32
C ARG A 242 1.52 26.91 -11.65
N GLN A 243 2.60 26.17 -11.88
CA GLN A 243 2.82 25.36 -13.08
C GLN A 243 1.86 24.17 -13.17
N LEU A 244 1.52 23.53 -12.03
CA LEU A 244 0.56 22.41 -11.95
C LEU A 244 -0.92 22.86 -12.13
N LYS A 245 -1.19 24.16 -12.23
CA LYS A 245 -2.55 24.67 -12.51
C LYS A 245 -2.97 24.47 -13.97
N HIS A 246 -2.01 24.28 -14.89
CA HIS A 246 -2.28 24.20 -16.33
C HIS A 246 -2.68 22.79 -16.81
N PHE A 247 -2.57 21.76 -15.95
CA PHE A 247 -2.93 20.36 -16.23
C PHE A 247 -4.07 19.83 -15.35
N ALA A 248 -4.90 20.72 -14.80
CA ALA A 248 -5.98 20.36 -13.89
C ALA A 248 -7.18 19.71 -14.63
N PHE A 249 -7.19 18.39 -14.74
CA PHE A 249 -8.43 17.65 -15.03
C PHE A 249 -9.19 17.40 -13.72
N ALA A 250 -10.50 17.22 -13.83
CA ALA A 250 -11.34 16.93 -12.68
C ALA A 250 -11.02 15.53 -12.12
N PRO A 251 -10.79 15.39 -10.80
CA PRO A 251 -10.65 14.08 -10.17
C PRO A 251 -11.83 13.17 -10.53
N GLN A 252 -11.53 11.91 -10.83
CA GLN A 252 -12.52 10.87 -11.08
C GLN A 252 -12.40 9.80 -10.00
N VAL A 253 -13.54 9.39 -9.45
CA VAL A 253 -13.60 8.37 -8.39
C VAL A 253 -14.59 7.31 -8.82
N THR A 254 -14.14 6.06 -8.86
CA THR A 254 -15.01 4.89 -9.10
C THR A 254 -15.02 4.04 -7.85
N ILE A 255 -16.20 3.63 -7.40
CA ILE A 255 -16.37 2.78 -6.22
C ILE A 255 -17.16 1.54 -6.65
N HIS A 256 -16.64 0.37 -6.31
CA HIS A 256 -17.31 -0.91 -6.53
C HIS A 256 -16.91 -1.90 -5.44
N ASN A 257 -17.76 -2.89 -5.15
CA ASN A 257 -17.38 -3.97 -4.25
C ASN A 257 -16.58 -5.02 -5.00
N ASP A 258 -15.58 -5.58 -4.34
CA ASP A 258 -14.83 -6.70 -4.88
C ASP A 258 -15.75 -7.93 -4.93
N ALA A 259 -15.76 -8.64 -6.06
CA ALA A 259 -16.64 -9.79 -6.25
C ALA A 259 -16.25 -11.00 -5.39
N GLN A 260 -14.98 -11.07 -4.98
CA GLN A 260 -14.40 -12.22 -4.29
C GLN A 260 -13.98 -11.89 -2.86
N ARG A 261 -13.76 -10.60 -2.55
CA ARG A 261 -13.34 -10.15 -1.22
C ARG A 261 -14.41 -9.32 -0.53
N PRO A 262 -14.52 -9.40 0.81
CA PRO A 262 -15.43 -8.57 1.58
C PRO A 262 -14.88 -7.13 1.75
N VAL A 263 -14.46 -6.49 0.65
CA VAL A 263 -13.94 -5.12 0.64
C VAL A 263 -14.54 -4.30 -0.49
N THR A 264 -14.55 -2.98 -0.31
CA THR A 264 -14.89 -2.01 -1.35
C THR A 264 -13.61 -1.48 -2.00
N VAL A 265 -13.59 -1.45 -3.32
CA VAL A 265 -12.50 -0.92 -4.14
C VAL A 265 -12.85 0.49 -4.59
N LEU A 266 -11.99 1.45 -4.23
CA LEU A 266 -12.06 2.84 -4.66
C LEU A 266 -10.88 3.14 -5.59
N GLU A 267 -11.18 3.43 -6.86
CA GLU A 267 -10.20 3.87 -7.84
C GLU A 267 -10.24 5.40 -7.96
N LEU A 268 -9.08 6.05 -7.82
CA LEU A 268 -8.90 7.49 -7.90
C LEU A 268 -7.99 7.84 -9.08
N LEU A 269 -8.50 8.63 -10.01
CA LEU A 269 -7.71 9.30 -11.03
C LEU A 269 -7.70 10.81 -10.74
N ALA A 270 -6.55 11.37 -10.40
CA ALA A 270 -6.45 12.80 -10.06
C ALA A 270 -5.08 13.38 -10.45
N PRO A 271 -4.95 14.73 -10.56
CA PRO A 271 -3.64 15.36 -10.66
C PRO A 271 -2.81 15.09 -9.41
N ASP A 272 -1.54 14.73 -9.58
CA ASP A 272 -0.62 14.51 -8.48
C ASP A 272 -0.29 15.84 -7.80
N ARG A 273 -0.54 15.91 -6.48
CA ARG A 273 -0.40 17.13 -5.69
C ARG A 273 0.12 16.78 -4.30
N PRO A 274 1.03 17.60 -3.72
CA PRO A 274 1.52 17.39 -2.37
C PRO A 274 0.39 17.21 -1.36
N GLY A 275 0.52 16.18 -0.52
CA GLY A 275 -0.47 15.83 0.52
C GLY A 275 -1.77 15.21 -0.01
N LEU A 276 -1.84 14.72 -1.26
CA LEU A 276 -3.03 14.05 -1.79
C LEU A 276 -3.48 12.88 -0.92
N LEU A 277 -2.55 11.96 -0.60
CA LEU A 277 -2.86 10.77 0.20
C LEU A 277 -3.30 11.12 1.63
N ALA A 278 -2.69 12.13 2.25
CA ALA A 278 -3.11 12.61 3.56
C ALA A 278 -4.55 13.18 3.54
N ARG A 279 -4.94 13.88 2.45
CA ARG A 279 -6.33 14.33 2.25
C ARG A 279 -7.29 13.16 2.11
N ILE A 280 -6.92 12.13 1.34
CA ILE A 280 -7.72 10.91 1.18
C ILE A 280 -7.88 10.18 2.52
N GLY A 281 -6.78 10.01 3.27
CA GLY A 281 -6.82 9.42 4.61
C GLY A 281 -7.78 10.13 5.55
N LYS A 282 -7.78 11.48 5.52
CA LYS A 282 -8.74 12.27 6.30
C LYS A 282 -10.19 12.08 5.86
N ILE A 283 -10.45 11.92 4.57
CA ILE A 283 -11.81 11.64 4.10
C ILE A 283 -12.26 10.27 4.60
N PHE A 284 -11.39 9.25 4.53
CA PHE A 284 -11.73 7.92 5.05
C PHE A 284 -12.06 7.97 6.53
N LEU A 285 -11.28 8.75 7.29
CA LEU A 285 -11.55 9.02 8.68
C LEU A 285 -12.92 9.67 8.93
N GLU A 286 -13.22 10.76 8.22
CA GLU A 286 -14.49 11.50 8.36
C GLU A 286 -15.72 10.66 8.01
N PHE A 287 -15.53 9.55 7.27
CA PHE A 287 -16.57 8.60 6.88
C PHE A 287 -16.53 7.28 7.69
N ASP A 288 -15.69 7.19 8.74
CA ASP A 288 -15.49 5.98 9.55
C ASP A 288 -15.10 4.73 8.72
N LEU A 289 -14.24 4.93 7.72
CA LEU A 289 -13.77 3.90 6.80
C LEU A 289 -12.38 3.40 7.20
N SER A 290 -12.21 2.08 7.26
CA SER A 290 -10.91 1.45 7.46
C SER A 290 -10.24 1.19 6.12
N LEU A 291 -9.03 1.71 5.96
CA LEU A 291 -8.16 1.35 4.84
C LEU A 291 -7.51 0.00 5.13
N GLN A 292 -7.61 -0.94 4.19
CA GLN A 292 -7.01 -2.26 4.27
C GLN A 292 -5.71 -2.32 3.46
N ASN A 293 -5.74 -1.76 2.25
CA ASN A 293 -4.61 -1.77 1.33
C ASN A 293 -4.71 -0.57 0.38
N ALA A 294 -3.60 -0.02 -0.06
CA ALA A 294 -3.54 1.03 -1.08
C ALA A 294 -2.40 0.76 -2.07
N LYS A 295 -2.73 0.83 -3.36
CA LYS A 295 -1.78 0.81 -4.47
C LYS A 295 -1.67 2.22 -5.01
N ILE A 296 -0.50 2.82 -4.90
CA ILE A 296 -0.27 4.21 -5.30
C ILE A 296 0.55 4.21 -6.59
N ALA A 297 -0.03 4.79 -7.64
CA ALA A 297 0.55 4.76 -8.97
C ALA A 297 0.60 6.15 -9.58
N THR A 298 1.74 6.82 -9.42
CA THR A 298 2.01 8.09 -10.08
C THR A 298 2.51 7.87 -11.51
N LEU A 299 1.90 8.55 -12.47
CA LEU A 299 2.21 8.54 -13.90
C LEU A 299 2.39 9.97 -14.40
N GLY A 300 3.63 10.48 -14.39
CA GLY A 300 3.88 11.88 -14.72
C GLY A 300 3.22 12.80 -13.69
N GLU A 301 2.26 13.62 -14.12
CA GLU A 301 1.55 14.58 -13.25
C GLU A 301 0.17 14.07 -12.78
N ARG A 302 -0.13 12.78 -12.94
CA ARG A 302 -1.40 12.18 -12.48
C ARG A 302 -1.15 10.98 -11.58
N VAL A 303 -2.06 10.76 -10.64
CA VAL A 303 -2.14 9.53 -9.84
C VAL A 303 -3.30 8.66 -10.33
N GLU A 304 -3.07 7.36 -10.32
CA GLU A 304 -4.03 6.28 -10.59
C GLU A 304 -4.07 5.34 -9.38
N ASP A 305 -4.57 5.85 -8.26
CA ASP A 305 -4.50 5.16 -6.98
C ASP A 305 -5.69 4.21 -6.81
N VAL A 306 -5.46 3.08 -6.14
CA VAL A 306 -6.50 2.10 -5.80
C VAL A 306 -6.46 1.85 -4.31
N PHE A 307 -7.59 2.10 -3.64
CA PHE A 307 -7.76 1.88 -2.21
C PHE A 307 -8.76 0.74 -1.97
N PHE A 308 -8.41 -0.17 -1.08
CA PHE A 308 -9.27 -1.24 -0.60
C PHE A 308 -9.75 -0.85 0.80
N ILE A 309 -11.04 -0.56 0.93
CA ILE A 309 -11.64 0.02 2.14
C ILE A 309 -12.81 -0.84 2.65
N THR A 310 -13.09 -0.74 3.94
CA THR A 310 -14.23 -1.36 4.61
C THR A 310 -14.92 -0.36 5.53
N ASP A 311 -16.14 -0.68 5.97
CA ASP A 311 -16.73 0.01 7.12
C ASP A 311 -16.01 -0.38 8.44
N ALA A 312 -16.41 0.24 9.54
CA ALA A 312 -15.90 -0.03 10.88
C ALA A 312 -16.12 -1.48 11.38
N ASN A 313 -16.96 -2.27 10.70
CA ASN A 313 -17.23 -3.68 11.00
C ASN A 313 -16.49 -4.63 10.04
N ASN A 314 -15.54 -4.14 9.25
CA ASN A 314 -14.80 -4.88 8.23
C ASN A 314 -15.68 -5.47 7.11
N HIS A 315 -16.79 -4.80 6.77
CA HIS A 315 -17.65 -5.17 5.65
C HIS A 315 -17.48 -4.21 4.46
N PRO A 316 -17.80 -4.67 3.23
CA PRO A 316 -17.94 -3.78 2.08
C PRO A 316 -19.05 -2.76 2.30
N LEU A 317 -18.83 -1.56 1.75
CA LEU A 317 -19.85 -0.52 1.68
C LEU A 317 -21.04 -1.03 0.85
N SER A 318 -22.18 -1.11 1.52
CA SER A 318 -23.42 -1.63 0.94
C SER A 318 -24.41 -0.53 0.60
N ASP A 319 -24.29 0.65 1.22
CA ASP A 319 -25.18 1.79 1.00
C ASP A 319 -24.74 2.62 -0.23
N PRO A 320 -25.53 2.67 -1.32
CA PRO A 320 -25.22 3.48 -2.49
C PRO A 320 -25.20 4.98 -2.20
N GLN A 321 -25.93 5.46 -1.18
CA GLN A 321 -25.93 6.88 -0.80
C GLN A 321 -24.60 7.27 -0.15
N LEU A 322 -24.12 6.47 0.80
CA LEU A 322 -22.79 6.62 1.39
C LEU A 322 -21.70 6.64 0.31
N CYS A 323 -21.73 5.69 -0.63
CA CYS A 323 -20.77 5.66 -1.75
C CYS A 323 -20.80 6.94 -2.59
N ARG A 324 -21.99 7.48 -2.88
CA ARG A 324 -22.13 8.72 -3.65
C ARG A 324 -21.63 9.93 -2.85
N GLN A 325 -21.93 10.00 -1.56
CA GLN A 325 -21.43 11.06 -0.68
C GLN A 325 -19.90 11.04 -0.58
N LEU A 326 -19.31 9.84 -0.48
CA LEU A 326 -17.86 9.66 -0.47
C LEU A 326 -17.23 10.12 -1.79
N GLN A 327 -17.79 9.73 -2.93
CA GLN A 327 -17.35 10.20 -4.24
C GLN A 327 -17.39 11.73 -4.34
N ASP A 328 -18.52 12.34 -3.97
CA ASP A 328 -18.71 13.79 -4.01
C ASP A 328 -17.73 14.52 -3.07
N ALA A 329 -17.49 13.98 -1.87
CA ALA A 329 -16.53 14.53 -0.91
C ALA A 329 -15.11 14.52 -1.47
N ILE A 330 -14.65 13.40 -2.03
CA ILE A 330 -13.32 13.28 -2.65
C ILE A 330 -13.18 14.23 -3.83
N VAL A 331 -14.14 14.21 -4.77
CA VAL A 331 -14.10 15.09 -5.94
C VAL A 331 -14.07 16.55 -5.51
N LYS A 332 -14.93 16.95 -4.56
CA LYS A 332 -14.97 18.32 -4.04
C LYS A 332 -13.64 18.72 -3.41
N GLN A 333 -13.11 17.93 -2.48
CA GLN A 333 -11.90 18.27 -1.74
C GLN A 333 -10.63 18.32 -2.62
N LEU A 334 -10.58 17.49 -3.66
CA LEU A 334 -9.46 17.48 -4.62
C LEU A 334 -9.62 18.54 -5.73
N SER A 335 -10.86 18.94 -6.05
CA SER A 335 -11.16 19.99 -7.04
C SER A 335 -10.95 21.41 -6.52
N VAL A 336 -11.09 21.67 -5.21
CA VAL A 336 -11.09 23.03 -4.61
C VAL A 336 -9.77 23.81 -4.76
N ASN A 337 -8.67 23.18 -5.21
CA ASN A 337 -7.45 23.89 -5.60
C ASN A 337 -7.40 24.32 -7.08
N SER A 338 -8.48 24.08 -7.83
CA SER A 338 -8.74 24.59 -9.17
C SER A 338 -9.69 25.80 -9.05
N GLU A 339 -9.20 26.96 -8.58
CA GLU A 339 -10.01 28.18 -8.66
C GLU A 339 -10.43 28.45 -10.12
N PRO A 340 -11.68 28.84 -10.38
CA PRO A 340 -12.15 29.13 -11.73
C PRO A 340 -11.30 30.25 -12.32
N GLY A 341 -10.66 29.95 -13.45
CA GLY A 341 -9.97 30.94 -14.26
C GLY A 341 -10.91 32.10 -14.55
N ASN A 342 -10.46 33.29 -14.17
CA ASN A 342 -11.09 34.57 -14.45
C ASN A 342 -11.59 34.58 -15.91
N ASP A 343 -12.92 34.53 -16.09
CA ASP A 343 -13.55 34.81 -17.37
C ASP A 343 -13.07 36.19 -17.80
N LEU A 344 -12.16 36.21 -18.77
CA LEU A 344 -11.78 37.39 -19.51
C LEU A 344 -13.04 37.88 -20.23
N ARG A 345 -13.77 38.78 -19.56
CA ARG A 345 -14.70 39.70 -20.20
C ARG A 345 -13.90 40.51 -21.20
N ILE A 346 -13.86 40.04 -22.44
CA ILE A 346 -13.55 40.88 -23.60
C ILE A 346 -14.79 41.74 -23.79
N SER A 347 -14.76 42.94 -23.22
CA SER A 347 -15.63 44.03 -23.61
C SER A 347 -15.07 44.62 -24.90
N ILE A 348 -15.88 44.67 -25.95
CA ILE A 348 -15.71 45.63 -27.06
C ILE A 348 -16.86 46.62 -26.95
#